data_AF-A0A2J7Z360-F1
#
_entry.id   AF-A0A2J7Z360-F1
#
_cell.length_a   1.000
_cell.length_b   1.000
_cell.length_c   1.000
_cell.angle_alpha   90.00
_cell.angle_beta   90.00
_cell.angle_gamma   90.00
#
_symmetry.space_group_name_H-M   'P 1'
#
loop_
_entity.id
_entity.type
_entity.pdbx_description
1 polymer ?
#
loop_
_entity_poly.entity_id
_entity_poly.type
_entity_poly.pdbx_seq_one_letter_code
_entity_poly.pdbx_strand_id
1 'polypeptide(L)'
;MVGHDAAAALAIDGEVVAAVEEERLSRVKKTSDFPAHAITWCLNSAGVDLDQVDVFAFPWRFSPTVAEEMISQICDSDMPVTAKFDALRGTGELYNGMISRDAVYDDFVRRTGYELDPNKLVLVPHHLAHLMCGAYLAGGGDAAFLVSDGRAETLSAVMGELRNGVVSVFDESSVPMTSSLGVAFGRITRYLGFVPNNDEYKVMGLAAYGPPPHHNPLLERVVRLHENGSYTITTPRDTGAYYALFDSLFGGDSEKREQFDFRVKVAGLAQHMVEAITAHQLRTLTARSDLDHLLFEGGLALNCVANTKMLERSPFTGMEVSFGASDPGVAIGAAVYAAGLRNRPTDAVTTPYLGPSYDDRQVLETLAEYADRVEWHEEPDGASVAERTAELLAGKNVVGWFQGRSEFGPRALGNRSILANPAFPDIKDIINLRVKHREPFRPFAPVILESEAPRVFEMGKKTSSPYMTFVFPVRKEYQERIPGACHVDGTARAQTVDERQNPALARLLRAFTARTDVPCLLNTSFNVAGEPIVCSPRDAVECFLATEIDYLVIDRFVVTKKAG
;
A
#
# COMPACT_ATOMS: atom_id res chain seq x y z
N MET A 1 18.07 -0.15 7.32
CA MET A 1 18.23 0.57 6.04
C MET A 1 17.70 1.99 6.15
N VAL A 2 17.99 2.86 5.17
CA VAL A 2 17.15 4.03 4.89
C VAL A 2 15.87 3.50 4.25
N GLY A 3 14.73 3.67 4.92
CA GLY A 3 13.43 3.14 4.48
C GLY A 3 12.97 1.88 5.21
N HIS A 4 11.75 1.44 4.89
CA HIS A 4 11.10 0.22 5.38
C HIS A 4 10.46 -0.53 4.20
N ASP A 5 9.91 -1.71 4.45
CA ASP A 5 9.19 -2.53 3.47
C ASP A 5 10.07 -2.98 2.28
N ALA A 6 11.20 -3.63 2.60
CA ALA A 6 12.12 -4.16 1.59
C ALA A 6 11.41 -5.10 0.59
N ALA A 7 11.75 -5.01 -0.69
CA ALA A 7 11.18 -5.82 -1.76
C ALA A 7 12.18 -6.00 -2.91
N ALA A 8 11.91 -6.98 -3.77
CA ALA A 8 12.62 -7.19 -5.03
C ALA A 8 11.63 -7.37 -6.18
N ALA A 9 12.04 -6.99 -7.38
CA ALA A 9 11.30 -7.21 -8.61
C ALA A 9 12.27 -7.60 -9.74
N LEU A 10 11.81 -8.46 -10.65
CA LEU A 10 12.54 -8.88 -11.84
C LEU A 10 11.72 -8.52 -13.08
N ALA A 11 12.37 -7.83 -14.01
CA ALA A 11 11.83 -7.53 -15.32
C ALA A 11 12.64 -8.26 -16.40
N ILE A 12 11.97 -8.83 -17.39
CA ILE A 12 12.56 -9.47 -18.56
C ILE A 12 11.95 -8.80 -19.79
N ASP A 13 12.80 -8.29 -20.69
CA ASP A 13 12.39 -7.60 -21.92
C ASP A 13 11.40 -6.43 -21.72
N GLY A 14 11.45 -5.78 -20.54
CA GLY A 14 10.58 -4.67 -20.17
C GLY A 14 9.28 -5.05 -19.46
N GLU A 15 9.01 -6.34 -19.26
CA GLU A 15 7.85 -6.82 -18.51
C GLU A 15 8.26 -7.36 -17.14
N VAL A 16 7.54 -6.96 -16.10
CA VAL A 16 7.75 -7.43 -14.72
C VAL A 16 7.16 -8.84 -14.57
N VAL A 17 8.03 -9.83 -14.37
CA VAL A 17 7.65 -11.25 -14.32
C VAL A 17 7.52 -11.80 -12.89
N ALA A 18 8.20 -11.16 -11.94
CA ALA A 18 8.20 -11.52 -10.53
C ALA A 18 8.43 -10.30 -9.65
N ALA A 19 7.72 -10.22 -8.54
CA ALA A 19 7.96 -9.23 -7.49
C ALA A 19 7.41 -9.75 -6.16
N VAL A 20 8.16 -9.57 -5.08
CA VAL A 20 7.73 -9.98 -3.73
C VAL A 20 8.36 -9.08 -2.67
N GLU A 21 7.57 -8.79 -1.63
CA GLU A 21 8.05 -8.09 -0.44
C GLU A 21 8.81 -9.07 0.47
N GLU A 22 9.95 -8.64 0.99
CA GLU A 22 10.81 -9.44 1.88
C GLU A 22 10.07 -9.85 3.15
N GLU A 23 9.14 -9.03 3.66
CA GLU A 23 8.33 -9.38 4.83
C GLU A 23 7.44 -10.61 4.60
N ARG A 24 7.04 -10.90 3.35
CA ARG A 24 6.21 -12.06 3.01
C ARG A 24 7.00 -13.35 3.24
N LEU A 25 8.30 -13.33 2.96
CA LEU A 25 9.20 -14.48 3.03
C LEU A 25 9.89 -14.60 4.40
N SER A 26 10.43 -13.50 4.92
CA SER A 26 11.10 -13.47 6.22
C SER A 26 10.15 -13.54 7.42
N ARG A 27 8.86 -13.28 7.19
CA ARG A 27 7.81 -13.14 8.22
C ARG A 27 8.05 -11.98 9.20
N VAL A 28 9.05 -11.12 8.94
CA VAL A 28 9.34 -9.91 9.71
C VAL A 28 8.64 -8.72 9.07
N LYS A 29 7.53 -8.31 9.70
CA LYS A 29 6.71 -7.19 9.24
C LYS A 29 7.51 -5.89 9.15
N LYS A 30 7.42 -5.22 8.01
CA LYS A 30 8.13 -3.96 7.69
C LYS A 30 9.63 -4.07 7.81
N THR A 31 10.17 -5.23 7.47
CA THR A 31 11.61 -5.44 7.51
C THR A 31 12.32 -4.34 6.71
N SER A 32 13.35 -3.79 7.33
CA SER A 32 14.28 -2.84 6.73
C SER A 32 15.65 -3.51 6.52
N ASP A 33 15.67 -4.84 6.46
CA ASP A 33 16.84 -5.61 6.09
C ASP A 33 16.94 -5.76 4.56
N PHE A 34 18.13 -6.12 4.08
CA PHE A 34 18.39 -6.35 2.66
C PHE A 34 17.47 -7.46 2.11
N PRO A 35 16.83 -7.29 0.93
CA PRO A 35 15.81 -8.21 0.42
C PRO A 35 16.39 -9.50 -0.20
N ALA A 36 17.20 -10.25 0.55
CA ALA A 36 17.91 -11.43 0.06
C ALA A 36 16.96 -12.56 -0.36
N HIS A 37 15.92 -12.83 0.45
CA HIS A 37 14.96 -13.88 0.11
C HIS A 37 14.13 -13.48 -1.11
N ALA A 38 13.72 -12.21 -1.21
CA ALA A 38 12.94 -11.71 -2.33
C ALA A 38 13.73 -11.75 -3.64
N ILE A 39 15.02 -11.36 -3.63
CA ILE A 39 15.92 -11.46 -4.80
C ILE A 39 16.03 -12.92 -5.24
N THR A 40 16.38 -13.80 -4.30
CA THR A 40 16.55 -15.24 -4.56
C THR A 40 15.27 -15.85 -5.14
N TRP A 41 14.12 -15.51 -4.56
CA TRP A 41 12.84 -16.00 -5.05
C TRP A 41 12.51 -15.49 -6.46
N CYS A 42 12.70 -14.20 -6.75
CA CYS A 42 12.41 -13.65 -8.07
C CYS A 42 13.24 -14.35 -9.16
N LEU A 43 14.54 -14.52 -8.92
CA LEU A 43 15.47 -15.22 -9.82
C LEU A 43 15.06 -16.68 -10.05
N ASN A 44 14.86 -17.43 -8.97
CA ASN A 44 14.43 -18.83 -9.04
C ASN A 44 13.08 -19.00 -9.77
N SER A 45 12.14 -18.08 -9.56
CA SER A 45 10.82 -18.13 -10.20
C SER A 45 10.86 -17.94 -11.72
N ALA A 46 11.91 -17.28 -12.22
CA ALA A 46 12.14 -17.07 -13.65
C ALA A 46 13.18 -18.03 -14.24
N GLY A 47 13.83 -18.86 -13.42
CA GLY A 47 14.94 -19.73 -13.85
C GLY A 47 16.15 -18.95 -14.34
N VAL A 48 16.44 -17.81 -13.70
CA VAL A 48 17.54 -16.90 -14.04
C VAL A 48 18.56 -16.90 -12.92
N ASP A 49 19.83 -17.07 -13.24
CA ASP A 49 20.94 -16.92 -12.30
C ASP A 49 21.45 -15.46 -12.26
N LEU A 50 22.14 -15.08 -11.17
CA LEU A 50 22.63 -13.71 -10.97
C LEU A 50 23.58 -13.23 -12.09
N ASP A 51 24.34 -14.12 -12.72
CA ASP A 51 25.27 -13.79 -13.81
C ASP A 51 24.57 -13.48 -15.14
N GLN A 52 23.33 -13.93 -15.29
CA GLN A 52 22.46 -13.64 -16.43
C GLN A 52 21.75 -12.29 -16.31
N VAL A 53 21.84 -11.61 -15.16
CA VAL A 53 21.22 -10.30 -14.97
C VAL A 53 22.02 -9.22 -15.69
N ASP A 54 21.36 -8.47 -16.57
CA ASP A 54 21.96 -7.39 -17.34
C ASP A 54 22.22 -6.14 -16.50
N VAL A 55 21.27 -5.76 -15.65
CA VAL A 55 21.31 -4.53 -14.84
C VAL A 55 20.70 -4.78 -13.46
N PHE A 56 21.35 -4.26 -12.42
CA PHE A 56 20.88 -4.25 -11.04
C PHE A 56 20.48 -2.82 -10.68
N ALA A 57 19.19 -2.60 -10.43
CA ALA A 57 18.66 -1.28 -10.13
C ALA A 57 18.33 -1.14 -8.65
N PHE A 58 18.89 -0.12 -7.99
CA PHE A 58 18.61 0.21 -6.59
C PHE A 58 17.81 1.52 -6.50
N PRO A 59 16.66 1.56 -5.81
CA PRO A 59 15.70 2.66 -5.89
C PRO A 59 16.00 3.85 -4.96
N TRP A 60 17.29 4.19 -4.84
CA TRP A 60 17.78 5.37 -4.14
C TRP A 60 19.06 5.87 -4.81
N ARG A 61 19.16 7.17 -5.07
CA ARG A 61 20.35 7.78 -5.69
C ARG A 61 20.93 8.90 -4.84
N PHE A 62 21.68 8.52 -3.80
CA PHE A 62 22.51 9.44 -3.05
C PHE A 62 23.83 9.68 -3.78
N SER A 63 23.84 10.60 -4.73
CA SER A 63 25.05 11.05 -5.42
C SER A 63 25.90 11.95 -4.50
N PRO A 64 27.18 12.22 -4.85
CA PRO A 64 27.98 13.23 -4.15
C PRO A 64 27.30 14.59 -4.08
N THR A 65 26.61 15.03 -5.15
CA THR A 65 25.83 16.28 -5.16
C THR A 65 24.69 16.26 -4.14
N VAL A 66 23.96 15.15 -4.02
CA VAL A 66 22.91 15.01 -2.99
C VAL A 66 23.53 15.08 -1.58
N ALA A 67 24.69 14.45 -1.37
CA ALA A 67 25.39 14.53 -0.09
C ALA A 67 25.82 15.96 0.24
N GLU A 68 26.34 16.70 -0.75
CA GLU A 68 26.68 18.13 -0.61
C GLU A 68 25.46 18.98 -0.27
N GLU A 69 24.32 18.76 -0.92
CA GLU A 69 23.05 19.43 -0.62
C GLU A 69 22.60 19.14 0.82
N MET A 70 22.63 17.88 1.26
CA MET A 70 22.29 17.49 2.63
C MET A 70 23.20 18.17 3.66
N ILE A 71 24.50 18.23 3.38
CA ILE A 71 25.48 18.93 4.22
C ILE A 71 25.16 20.43 4.28
N SER A 72 24.91 21.07 3.14
CA SER A 72 24.55 22.50 3.08
C SER A 72 23.29 22.78 3.90
N GLN A 73 22.24 21.97 3.73
CA GLN A 73 20.99 22.11 4.50
C GLN A 73 21.21 22.02 6.01
N ILE A 74 22.13 21.16 6.47
CA ILE A 74 22.49 21.08 7.89
C ILE A 74 23.26 22.33 8.32
N CYS A 75 24.25 22.75 7.54
CA CYS A 75 25.07 23.93 7.81
C CYS A 75 24.24 25.22 7.86
N ASP A 76 23.26 25.37 6.98
CA ASP A 76 22.42 26.57 6.84
C ASP A 76 21.23 26.60 7.81
N SER A 77 20.96 25.49 8.51
CA SER A 77 19.84 25.42 9.47
C SER A 77 20.05 26.28 10.72
N ASP A 78 18.97 26.60 11.43
CA ASP A 78 19.01 27.32 12.73
C ASP A 78 19.40 26.42 13.92
N MET A 79 19.90 25.21 13.66
CA MET A 79 20.28 24.28 14.73
C MET A 79 21.48 24.82 15.55
N PRO A 80 21.55 24.53 16.86
CA PRO A 80 22.76 24.78 17.64
C PRO A 80 23.98 24.09 17.01
N VAL A 81 25.17 24.70 17.15
CA VAL A 81 26.42 24.20 16.54
C VAL A 81 26.69 22.73 16.89
N THR A 82 26.46 22.31 18.13
CA THR A 82 26.62 20.91 18.56
C THR A 82 25.69 19.96 17.82
N ALA A 83 24.42 20.34 17.66
CA ALA A 83 23.43 19.56 16.91
C ALA A 83 23.76 19.48 15.41
N LYS A 84 24.36 20.53 14.83
CA LYS A 84 24.88 20.48 13.46
C LYS A 84 26.00 19.44 13.32
N PHE A 85 26.97 19.43 14.24
CA PHE A 85 28.04 18.43 14.24
C PHE A 85 27.52 16.99 14.34
N ASP A 86 26.53 16.74 15.20
CA ASP A 86 25.93 15.40 15.32
C ASP A 86 25.13 15.03 14.06
N ALA A 87 24.39 15.97 13.46
CA ALA A 87 23.68 15.74 12.21
C ALA A 87 24.62 15.46 11.03
N LEU A 88 25.74 16.19 10.94
CA LEU A 88 26.78 15.95 9.92
C LEU A 88 27.42 14.58 10.10
N ARG A 89 27.76 14.20 11.35
CA ARG A 89 28.33 12.88 11.65
C ARG A 89 27.36 11.77 11.23
N GLY A 90 26.10 11.85 11.66
CA GLY A 90 25.07 10.88 11.31
C GLY A 90 24.81 10.81 9.79
N THR A 91 24.87 11.95 9.09
CA THR A 91 24.75 11.98 7.63
C THR A 91 25.93 11.29 6.95
N GLY A 92 27.15 11.53 7.43
CA GLY A 92 28.36 10.87 6.90
C GLY A 92 28.38 9.36 7.18
N GLU A 93 27.96 8.93 8.37
CA GLU A 93 27.80 7.52 8.72
C GLU A 93 26.76 6.83 7.83
N LEU A 94 25.60 7.47 7.65
CA LEU A 94 24.55 6.97 6.78
C LEU A 94 25.02 6.85 5.32
N TYR A 95 25.62 7.91 4.78
CA TYR A 95 26.10 7.95 3.41
C TYR A 95 27.14 6.86 3.15
N ASN A 96 28.24 6.87 3.91
CA ASN A 96 29.35 5.96 3.67
C ASN A 96 29.06 4.51 4.06
N GLY A 97 28.14 4.29 5.02
CA GLY A 97 27.84 2.96 5.53
C GLY A 97 26.68 2.26 4.84
N MET A 98 25.79 2.99 4.15
CA MET A 98 24.50 2.40 3.73
C MET A 98 23.99 2.81 2.36
N ILE A 99 24.21 4.05 1.91
CA ILE A 99 23.46 4.61 0.77
C ILE A 99 24.32 5.18 -0.35
N SER A 100 25.62 5.33 -0.14
CA SER A 100 26.55 5.60 -1.24
C SER A 100 26.55 4.42 -2.22
N ARG A 101 26.97 4.69 -3.46
CA ARG A 101 27.12 3.64 -4.47
C ARG A 101 27.97 2.47 -3.98
N ASP A 102 29.08 2.77 -3.33
CA ASP A 102 30.01 1.75 -2.82
C ASP A 102 29.40 0.98 -1.65
N ALA A 103 28.67 1.63 -0.75
CA ALA A 103 27.99 0.96 0.36
C ALA A 103 26.88 0.00 -0.12
N VAL A 104 26.10 0.43 -1.13
CA VAL A 104 25.08 -0.41 -1.77
C VAL A 104 25.72 -1.62 -2.45
N TYR A 105 26.82 -1.39 -3.17
CA TYR A 105 27.61 -2.45 -3.80
C TYR A 105 28.15 -3.45 -2.75
N ASP A 106 28.80 -2.97 -1.71
CA ASP A 106 29.41 -3.79 -0.66
C ASP A 106 28.36 -4.58 0.13
N ASP A 107 27.18 -4.00 0.42
CA ASP A 107 26.08 -4.74 1.05
C ASP A 107 25.53 -5.81 0.10
N PHE A 108 25.35 -5.49 -1.19
CA PHE A 108 24.91 -6.47 -2.19
C PHE A 108 25.87 -7.66 -2.26
N VAL A 109 27.18 -7.42 -2.42
CA VAL A 109 28.19 -8.49 -2.51
C VAL A 109 28.23 -9.29 -1.21
N ARG A 110 28.19 -8.64 -0.05
CA ARG A 110 28.20 -9.31 1.26
C ARG A 110 26.97 -10.20 1.46
N ARG A 111 25.79 -9.76 1.02
CA ARG A 111 24.51 -10.45 1.25
C ARG A 111 24.23 -11.57 0.25
N THR A 112 24.73 -11.43 -0.97
CA THR A 112 24.48 -12.40 -2.07
C THR A 112 25.67 -13.31 -2.33
N GLY A 113 26.89 -12.91 -1.95
CA GLY A 113 28.13 -13.58 -2.32
C GLY A 113 28.50 -13.42 -3.80
N TYR A 114 27.73 -12.65 -4.58
CA TYR A 114 27.96 -12.43 -6.00
C TYR A 114 28.77 -11.14 -6.22
N GLU A 115 29.90 -11.25 -6.90
CA GLU A 115 30.71 -10.11 -7.30
C GLU A 115 30.04 -9.41 -8.49
N LEU A 116 29.31 -8.33 -8.18
CA LEU A 116 28.59 -7.52 -9.15
C LEU A 116 29.60 -6.78 -10.06
N ASP A 117 29.37 -6.72 -11.37
CA ASP A 117 30.07 -5.74 -12.21
C ASP A 117 29.56 -4.35 -11.82
N PRO A 118 30.41 -3.44 -11.31
CA PRO A 118 29.98 -2.10 -10.93
C PRO A 118 29.31 -1.32 -12.07
N ASN A 119 29.57 -1.64 -13.34
CA ASN A 119 28.91 -1.00 -14.49
C ASN A 119 27.45 -1.44 -14.68
N LYS A 120 27.07 -2.58 -14.10
CA LYS A 120 25.69 -3.09 -14.10
C LYS A 120 24.84 -2.51 -12.97
N LEU A 121 25.43 -1.79 -12.00
CA LEU A 121 24.69 -1.17 -10.90
C LEU A 121 24.14 0.21 -11.32
N VAL A 122 22.82 0.36 -11.32
CA VAL A 122 22.14 1.63 -11.56
C VAL A 122 21.44 2.09 -10.28
N LEU A 123 21.72 3.32 -9.86
CA LEU A 123 20.99 3.97 -8.76
C LEU A 123 19.90 4.86 -9.34
N VAL A 124 18.65 4.59 -8.99
CA VAL A 124 17.46 5.28 -9.49
C VAL A 124 16.96 6.26 -8.44
N PRO A 125 16.71 7.55 -8.78
CA PRO A 125 16.10 8.49 -7.85
C PRO A 125 14.79 7.95 -7.27
N HIS A 126 14.60 8.09 -5.95
CA HIS A 126 13.51 7.42 -5.25
C HIS A 126 12.10 7.79 -5.77
N HIS A 127 11.82 9.08 -5.93
CA HIS A 127 10.54 9.53 -6.50
C HIS A 127 10.37 9.14 -7.99
N LEU A 128 11.47 9.02 -8.74
CA LEU A 128 11.39 8.53 -10.11
C LEU A 128 11.00 7.05 -10.13
N ALA A 129 11.55 6.25 -9.22
CA ALA A 129 11.14 4.85 -9.06
C ALA A 129 9.65 4.74 -8.71
N HIS A 130 9.12 5.56 -7.78
CA HIS A 130 7.67 5.61 -7.55
C HIS A 130 6.87 5.90 -8.82
N LEU A 131 7.25 6.95 -9.56
CA LEU A 131 6.57 7.32 -10.80
C LEU A 131 6.62 6.20 -11.84
N MET A 132 7.77 5.53 -12.02
CA MET A 132 7.93 4.46 -13.00
C MET A 132 7.10 3.21 -12.66
N CYS A 133 6.87 2.94 -11.36
CA CYS A 133 5.92 1.91 -10.92
C CYS A 133 4.51 2.24 -11.41
N GLY A 134 4.01 3.44 -11.08
CA GLY A 134 2.69 3.90 -11.52
C GLY A 134 2.54 3.94 -13.04
N ALA A 135 3.54 4.49 -13.73
CA ALA A 135 3.56 4.61 -15.19
C ALA A 135 3.49 3.23 -15.88
N TYR A 136 4.30 2.26 -15.45
CA TYR A 136 4.25 0.90 -16.00
C TYR A 136 2.89 0.23 -15.82
N LEU A 137 2.30 0.39 -14.64
CA LEU A 137 1.03 -0.24 -14.28
C LEU A 137 -0.15 0.43 -14.99
N ALA A 138 -0.05 1.73 -15.28
CA ALA A 138 -0.99 2.49 -16.10
C ALA A 138 -0.77 2.34 -17.63
N GLY A 139 0.23 1.55 -18.06
CA GLY A 139 0.48 1.24 -19.47
C GLY A 139 1.50 2.14 -20.19
N GLY A 140 2.16 3.04 -19.47
CA GLY A 140 3.30 3.84 -19.96
C GLY A 140 2.94 5.10 -20.75
N GLY A 141 1.65 5.42 -20.88
CA GLY A 141 1.17 6.57 -21.65
C GLY A 141 1.42 7.93 -20.99
N ASP A 142 1.12 8.99 -21.74
CA ASP A 142 1.26 10.37 -21.28
C ASP A 142 0.32 10.66 -20.11
N ALA A 143 0.85 11.25 -19.03
CA ALA A 143 0.07 11.58 -17.85
C ALA A 143 0.73 12.71 -17.05
N ALA A 144 -0.10 13.53 -16.40
CA ALA A 144 0.36 14.35 -15.30
C ALA A 144 0.67 13.44 -14.11
N PHE A 145 1.64 13.79 -13.28
CA PHE A 145 1.94 13.01 -12.09
C PHE A 145 2.08 13.86 -10.83
N LEU A 146 1.75 13.24 -9.71
CA LEU A 146 2.11 13.68 -8.36
C LEU A 146 2.73 12.49 -7.65
N VAL A 147 3.94 12.66 -7.12
CA VAL A 147 4.53 11.71 -6.16
C VAL A 147 4.54 12.43 -4.82
N SER A 148 3.83 11.91 -3.83
CA SER A 148 3.81 12.45 -2.47
C SER A 148 4.11 11.35 -1.48
N ASP A 149 5.29 11.43 -0.88
CA ASP A 149 5.84 10.40 -0.04
C ASP A 149 6.29 10.93 1.34
N GLY A 150 6.69 10.03 2.23
CA GLY A 150 7.35 10.39 3.48
C GLY A 150 8.68 11.08 3.20
N ARG A 151 9.53 10.48 2.37
CA ARG A 151 10.90 10.94 2.13
C ARG A 151 11.51 10.29 0.90
N ALA A 152 12.19 11.09 0.10
CA ALA A 152 13.21 10.68 -0.86
C ALA A 152 14.63 11.11 -0.39
N GLU A 153 15.55 11.37 -1.32
CA GLU A 153 16.91 11.77 -0.99
C GLU A 153 16.92 13.10 -0.19
N THR A 154 16.30 14.15 -0.75
CA THR A 154 16.17 15.49 -0.15
C THR A 154 14.73 16.04 -0.17
N LEU A 155 13.84 15.40 -0.94
CA LEU A 155 12.47 15.84 -1.18
C LEU A 155 11.44 14.93 -0.48
N SER A 156 10.18 15.34 -0.49
CA SER A 156 9.02 14.55 -0.03
C SER A 156 7.85 14.56 -0.99
N ALA A 157 7.76 15.54 -1.88
CA ALA A 157 6.82 15.50 -2.98
C ALA A 157 7.38 16.17 -4.23
N VAL A 158 7.01 15.63 -5.39
CA VAL A 158 7.29 16.20 -6.72
C VAL A 158 6.06 16.05 -7.60
N MET A 159 5.87 16.96 -8.55
CA MET A 159 4.81 16.86 -9.55
C MET A 159 5.32 17.33 -10.90
N GLY A 160 4.66 16.90 -11.98
CA GLY A 160 5.10 17.21 -13.33
C GLY A 160 4.36 16.39 -14.38
N GLU A 161 5.04 16.13 -15.49
CA GLU A 161 4.48 15.44 -16.65
C GLU A 161 5.37 14.28 -17.10
N LEU A 162 4.73 13.18 -17.51
CA LEU A 162 5.32 12.12 -18.30
C LEU A 162 4.79 12.28 -19.73
N ARG A 163 5.66 12.54 -20.70
CA ARG A 163 5.29 12.62 -22.12
C ARG A 163 6.26 11.86 -23.00
N ASN A 164 5.76 10.95 -23.82
CA ASN A 164 6.56 10.12 -24.72
C ASN A 164 7.75 9.46 -23.99
N GLY A 165 7.51 8.95 -22.78
CA GLY A 165 8.55 8.35 -21.92
C GLY A 165 9.51 9.34 -21.25
N VAL A 166 9.36 10.64 -21.45
CA VAL A 166 10.19 11.69 -20.83
C VAL A 166 9.49 12.27 -19.62
N VAL A 167 10.17 12.22 -18.47
CA VAL A 167 9.71 12.82 -17.22
C VAL A 167 10.22 14.26 -17.13
N SER A 168 9.30 15.21 -16.95
CA SER A 168 9.61 16.61 -16.66
C SER A 168 9.02 16.99 -15.30
N VAL A 169 9.89 17.25 -14.33
CA VAL A 169 9.50 17.70 -12.98
C VAL A 169 9.35 19.21 -12.95
N PHE A 170 8.34 19.70 -12.23
CA PHE A 170 8.20 21.12 -11.90
C PHE A 170 9.01 21.42 -10.64
N ASP A 171 10.30 21.71 -10.80
CA ASP A 171 11.26 21.85 -9.70
C ASP A 171 10.81 22.87 -8.64
N GLU A 172 10.23 24.00 -9.07
CA GLU A 172 9.71 25.04 -8.18
C GLU A 172 8.53 24.56 -7.33
N SER A 173 7.81 23.53 -7.77
CA SER A 173 6.69 22.94 -7.04
C SER A 173 7.12 21.77 -6.12
N SER A 174 8.40 21.43 -6.12
CA SER A 174 8.94 20.35 -5.27
C SER A 174 8.92 20.73 -3.79
N VAL A 175 8.68 19.74 -2.94
CA VAL A 175 8.56 19.94 -1.49
C VAL A 175 9.73 19.28 -0.79
N PRO A 176 10.54 20.02 -0.01
CA PRO A 176 11.67 19.45 0.72
C PRO A 176 11.19 18.51 1.82
N MET A 177 12.00 17.52 2.18
CA MET A 177 11.69 16.54 3.23
C MET A 177 11.31 17.20 4.58
N THR A 178 11.87 18.37 4.89
CA THR A 178 11.56 19.13 6.11
C THR A 178 10.10 19.58 6.19
N SER A 179 9.40 19.63 5.05
CA SER A 179 7.98 19.98 4.94
C SER A 179 7.10 18.78 4.57
N SER A 180 7.58 17.54 4.75
CA SER A 180 6.86 16.33 4.36
C SER A 180 5.48 16.21 5.01
N LEU A 181 4.44 16.13 4.17
CA LEU A 181 3.08 15.83 4.61
C LEU A 181 2.94 14.42 5.17
N GLY A 182 3.63 13.44 4.59
CA GLY A 182 3.66 12.07 5.11
C GLY A 182 4.22 12.02 6.53
N VAL A 183 5.35 12.70 6.78
CA VAL A 183 5.95 12.78 8.13
C VAL A 183 5.05 13.53 9.11
N ALA A 184 4.41 14.63 8.69
CA ALA A 184 3.48 15.37 9.53
C ALA A 184 2.27 14.51 9.93
N PHE A 185 1.71 13.75 8.98
CA PHE A 185 0.62 12.81 9.24
C PHE A 185 1.06 11.66 10.16
N GLY A 186 2.28 11.15 9.99
CA GLY A 186 2.89 10.18 10.90
C GLY A 186 3.09 10.71 12.33
N ARG A 187 3.45 11.99 12.50
CA ARG A 187 3.54 12.64 13.82
C ARG A 187 2.18 12.72 14.51
N ILE A 188 1.12 13.05 13.77
CA ILE A 188 -0.25 13.04 14.31
C ILE A 188 -0.71 11.61 14.64
N THR A 189 -0.33 10.63 13.81
CA THR A 189 -0.56 9.20 14.08
C THR A 189 0.05 8.80 15.43
N ARG A 190 1.31 9.18 15.70
CA ARG A 190 1.94 8.98 17.02
C ARG A 190 1.20 9.69 18.14
N TYR A 191 0.83 10.95 17.93
CA TYR A 191 0.11 11.76 18.92
C TYR A 191 -1.22 11.12 19.35
N LEU A 192 -1.87 10.37 18.45
CA LEU A 192 -3.10 9.62 18.71
C LEU A 192 -2.87 8.25 19.39
N GLY A 193 -1.62 7.90 19.72
CA GLY A 193 -1.25 6.62 20.35
C GLY A 193 -1.05 5.48 19.35
N PHE A 194 -0.98 5.78 18.05
CA PHE A 194 -0.76 4.78 17.00
C PHE A 194 0.70 4.73 16.53
N VAL A 195 1.07 3.68 15.80
CA VAL A 195 2.45 3.47 15.32
C VAL A 195 2.67 4.16 13.97
N PRO A 196 3.56 5.16 13.84
CA PRO A 196 3.86 5.79 12.55
C PRO A 196 4.56 4.85 11.57
N ASN A 197 4.47 5.18 10.29
CA ASN A 197 4.82 4.32 9.15
C ASN A 197 4.10 2.97 9.21
N ASN A 198 2.96 2.91 9.89
CA ASN A 198 2.19 1.70 10.04
C ASN A 198 0.70 1.93 10.14
N ASP A 199 0.26 2.78 11.05
CA ASP A 199 -1.14 2.93 11.45
C ASP A 199 -1.81 4.19 10.89
N GLU A 200 -1.23 4.88 9.91
CA GLU A 200 -1.81 6.08 9.26
C GLU A 200 -3.25 5.83 8.77
N TYR A 201 -3.51 4.63 8.26
CA TYR A 201 -4.83 4.20 7.83
C TYR A 201 -5.86 4.06 8.97
N LYS A 202 -5.43 3.92 10.24
CA LYS A 202 -6.32 4.05 11.42
C LYS A 202 -6.82 5.47 11.55
N VAL A 203 -5.95 6.45 11.38
CA VAL A 203 -6.32 7.88 11.41
C VAL A 203 -7.32 8.17 10.29
N MET A 204 -7.06 7.66 9.09
CA MET A 204 -7.99 7.78 7.95
C MET A 204 -9.37 7.16 8.25
N GLY A 205 -9.43 5.94 8.81
CA GLY A 205 -10.70 5.31 9.19
C GLY A 205 -11.43 6.03 10.31
N LEU A 206 -10.69 6.53 11.30
CA LEU A 206 -11.25 7.24 12.44
C LEU A 206 -11.83 8.62 12.06
N ALA A 207 -11.27 9.27 11.04
CA ALA A 207 -11.74 10.56 10.56
C ALA A 207 -13.23 10.56 10.12
N ALA A 208 -13.76 9.42 9.69
CA ALA A 208 -15.14 9.29 9.23
C ALA A 208 -16.17 9.18 10.39
N TYR A 209 -15.73 9.05 11.64
CA TYR A 209 -16.63 9.03 12.81
C TYR A 209 -17.07 10.43 13.27
N GLY A 210 -16.53 11.48 12.67
CA GLY A 210 -16.86 12.87 12.98
C GLY A 210 -17.26 13.65 11.73
N PRO A 211 -17.97 14.77 11.88
CA PRO A 211 -18.26 15.63 10.75
C PRO A 211 -16.98 16.24 10.18
N PRO A 212 -16.93 16.57 8.88
CA PRO A 212 -15.83 17.32 8.29
C PRO A 212 -15.59 18.63 9.07
N PRO A 213 -14.34 18.97 9.40
CA PRO A 213 -14.06 20.15 10.22
C PRO A 213 -14.30 21.45 9.44
N HIS A 214 -15.07 22.37 10.02
CA HIS A 214 -15.27 23.72 9.47
C HIS A 214 -14.03 24.63 9.65
N HIS A 215 -13.26 24.39 10.72
CA HIS A 215 -12.06 25.12 11.09
C HIS A 215 -10.92 24.13 11.28
N ASN A 216 -9.72 24.45 10.79
CA ASN A 216 -8.57 23.56 10.91
C ASN A 216 -7.30 24.32 11.37
N PRO A 217 -6.92 24.25 12.66
CA PRO A 217 -5.77 24.99 13.18
C PRO A 217 -4.44 24.52 12.58
N LEU A 218 -4.37 23.31 12.00
CA LEU A 218 -3.17 22.88 11.25
C LEU A 218 -2.98 23.76 10.00
N LEU A 219 -4.05 24.00 9.25
CA LEU A 219 -3.99 24.80 8.02
C LEU A 219 -3.72 26.30 8.29
N GLU A 220 -3.99 26.77 9.50
CA GLU A 220 -3.78 28.17 9.88
C GLU A 220 -2.41 28.44 10.51
N ARG A 221 -1.89 27.49 11.29
CA ARG A 221 -0.72 27.71 12.15
C ARG A 221 0.48 26.84 11.81
N VAL A 222 0.28 25.75 11.07
CA VAL A 222 1.31 24.75 10.79
C VAL A 222 1.64 24.67 9.30
N VAL A 223 0.64 24.82 8.44
CA VAL A 223 0.79 24.72 6.98
C VAL A 223 0.81 26.12 6.38
N ARG A 224 1.75 26.35 5.46
CA ARG A 224 1.74 27.50 4.55
C ARG A 224 1.76 27.00 3.12
N LEU A 225 0.72 27.30 2.36
CA LEU A 225 0.62 26.99 0.93
C LEU A 225 1.31 28.11 0.12
N HIS A 226 2.00 27.76 -0.96
CA HIS A 226 2.70 28.72 -1.82
C HIS A 226 2.05 28.75 -3.21
N GLU A 227 2.12 29.88 -3.91
CA GLU A 227 1.42 30.05 -5.20
C GLU A 227 1.87 29.05 -6.27
N ASN A 228 3.10 28.57 -6.19
CA ASN A 228 3.68 27.58 -7.10
C ASN A 228 3.26 26.13 -6.80
N GLY A 229 2.29 25.89 -5.92
CA GLY A 229 1.80 24.56 -5.56
C GLY A 229 2.62 23.83 -4.51
N SER A 230 3.81 24.33 -4.14
CA SER A 230 4.58 23.81 -3.02
C SER A 230 3.98 24.29 -1.68
N TYR A 231 4.47 23.74 -0.58
CA TYR A 231 4.02 24.11 0.75
C TYR A 231 5.12 23.94 1.78
N THR A 232 4.95 24.60 2.92
CA THR A 232 5.80 24.45 4.10
C THR A 232 4.97 23.91 5.26
N ILE A 233 5.49 22.89 5.95
CA ILE A 233 4.91 22.36 7.19
C ILE A 233 5.88 22.60 8.33
N THR A 234 5.48 23.43 9.29
CA THR A 234 6.32 23.76 10.44
C THR A 234 5.88 22.95 11.65
N THR A 235 6.52 21.80 11.86
CA THR A 235 6.35 20.99 13.06
C THR A 235 7.69 20.65 13.70
N PRO A 236 7.84 20.75 15.05
CA PRO A 236 9.08 20.38 15.74
C PRO A 236 9.48 18.93 15.45
N ARG A 237 10.80 18.66 15.47
CA ARG A 237 11.32 17.28 15.35
C ARG A 237 11.24 16.50 16.66
N ASP A 238 11.45 17.18 17.78
CA ASP A 238 11.38 16.57 19.11
C ASP A 238 9.96 16.17 19.49
N THR A 239 9.83 14.97 20.06
CA THR A 239 8.53 14.39 20.42
C THR A 239 7.79 15.20 21.47
N GLY A 240 8.48 15.66 22.53
CA GLY A 240 7.84 16.51 23.53
C GLY A 240 7.35 17.83 22.93
N ALA A 241 8.17 18.44 22.08
CA ALA A 241 7.87 19.72 21.46
C ALA A 241 6.68 19.66 20.50
N TYR A 242 6.58 18.66 19.61
CA TYR A 242 5.40 18.57 18.73
C TYR A 242 4.15 18.08 19.47
N TYR A 243 4.29 17.31 20.56
CA TYR A 243 3.14 17.01 21.45
C TYR A 243 2.59 18.30 22.08
N ALA A 244 3.46 19.16 22.62
CA ALA A 244 3.05 20.43 23.19
C ALA A 244 2.38 21.36 22.15
N LEU A 245 2.90 21.38 20.92
CA LEU A 245 2.27 22.08 19.80
C LEU A 245 0.86 21.53 19.53
N PHE A 246 0.70 20.22 19.40
CA PHE A 246 -0.59 19.59 19.12
C PHE A 246 -1.58 19.73 20.28
N ASP A 247 -1.14 19.66 21.53
CA ASP A 247 -1.98 19.96 22.70
C ASP A 247 -2.51 21.39 22.64
N SER A 248 -1.67 22.36 22.30
CA SER A 248 -2.08 23.75 22.09
C SER A 248 -3.06 23.92 20.93
N LEU A 249 -2.86 23.22 19.82
CA LEU A 249 -3.72 23.33 18.63
C LEU A 249 -5.08 22.65 18.81
N PHE A 250 -5.11 21.50 19.48
CA PHE A 250 -6.30 20.64 19.55
C PHE A 250 -7.05 20.75 20.88
N GLY A 251 -6.45 21.38 21.89
CA GLY A 251 -6.95 21.44 23.26
C GLY A 251 -6.74 20.12 24.02
N GLY A 252 -5.68 19.37 23.66
CA GLY A 252 -5.37 18.05 24.18
C GLY A 252 -4.51 18.07 25.45
N ASP A 253 -4.45 16.90 26.08
CA ASP A 253 -3.59 16.56 27.21
C ASP A 253 -3.49 15.02 27.30
N SER A 254 -2.79 14.48 28.31
CA SER A 254 -2.61 13.03 28.45
C SER A 254 -3.92 12.26 28.64
N GLU A 255 -4.94 12.85 29.24
CA GLU A 255 -6.22 12.17 29.48
C GLU A 255 -7.13 12.26 28.24
N LYS A 256 -7.25 13.44 27.64
CA LYS A 256 -8.08 13.65 26.44
C LYS A 256 -7.62 12.83 25.25
N ARG A 257 -6.31 12.63 25.10
CA ARG A 257 -5.76 11.82 24.00
C ARG A 257 -6.25 10.36 24.02
N GLU A 258 -6.71 9.85 25.16
CA GLU A 258 -7.32 8.52 25.27
C GLU A 258 -8.82 8.50 24.96
N GLN A 259 -9.48 9.66 24.87
CA GLN A 259 -10.91 9.76 24.61
C GLN A 259 -11.22 9.59 23.12
N PHE A 260 -12.19 8.74 22.80
CA PHE A 260 -12.57 8.42 21.43
C PHE A 260 -12.95 9.68 20.62
N ASP A 261 -13.82 10.53 21.15
CA ASP A 261 -14.28 11.76 20.46
C ASP A 261 -13.13 12.74 20.18
N PHE A 262 -12.15 12.82 21.07
CA PHE A 262 -10.96 13.64 20.85
C PHE A 262 -10.11 13.06 19.70
N ARG A 263 -9.90 11.74 19.69
CA ARG A 263 -9.16 11.08 18.61
C ARG A 263 -9.87 11.24 17.26
N VAL A 264 -11.21 11.14 17.24
CA VAL A 264 -12.04 11.39 16.05
C VAL A 264 -11.86 12.82 15.54
N LYS A 265 -11.96 13.82 16.42
CA LYS A 265 -11.74 15.23 16.06
C LYS A 265 -10.37 15.44 15.41
N VAL A 266 -9.30 14.97 16.06
CA VAL A 266 -7.93 15.16 15.57
C VAL A 266 -7.70 14.39 14.27
N ALA A 267 -8.24 13.18 14.13
CA ALA A 267 -8.21 12.42 12.89
C ALA A 267 -8.90 13.16 11.73
N GLY A 268 -10.08 13.75 11.99
CA GLY A 268 -10.78 14.59 11.02
C GLY A 268 -9.97 15.81 10.58
N LEU A 269 -9.29 16.49 11.52
CA LEU A 269 -8.39 17.62 11.23
C LEU A 269 -7.18 17.20 10.39
N ALA A 270 -6.57 16.05 10.70
CA ALA A 270 -5.44 15.51 9.95
C ALA A 270 -5.83 15.10 8.53
N GLN A 271 -6.98 14.42 8.37
CA GLN A 271 -7.50 14.03 7.07
C GLN A 271 -7.85 15.26 6.23
N HIS A 272 -8.46 16.29 6.81
CA HIS A 272 -8.73 17.55 6.12
C HIS A 272 -7.43 18.27 5.69
N MET A 273 -6.37 18.23 6.51
CA MET A 273 -5.06 18.78 6.13
C MET A 273 -4.50 18.09 4.88
N VAL A 274 -4.56 16.75 4.82
CA VAL A 274 -4.14 15.98 3.63
C VAL A 274 -4.95 16.40 2.41
N GLU A 275 -6.28 16.41 2.53
CA GLU A 275 -7.18 16.78 1.42
C GLU A 275 -6.93 18.20 0.91
N ALA A 276 -6.71 19.17 1.80
CA ALA A 276 -6.49 20.56 1.41
C ALA A 276 -5.14 20.78 0.69
N ILE A 277 -4.07 20.15 1.18
CA ILE A 277 -2.73 20.25 0.57
C ILE A 277 -2.70 19.53 -0.78
N THR A 278 -3.21 18.30 -0.86
CA THR A 278 -3.27 17.57 -2.14
C THR A 278 -4.10 18.34 -3.16
N ALA A 279 -5.26 18.89 -2.77
CA ALA A 279 -6.07 19.71 -3.66
C ALA A 279 -5.32 20.97 -4.15
N HIS A 280 -4.45 21.56 -3.32
CA HIS A 280 -3.64 22.70 -3.71
C HIS A 280 -2.57 22.33 -4.76
N GLN A 281 -1.89 21.19 -4.58
CA GLN A 281 -0.96 20.68 -5.57
C GLN A 281 -1.66 20.37 -6.89
N LEU A 282 -2.82 19.68 -6.84
CA LEU A 282 -3.57 19.35 -8.05
C LEU A 282 -4.07 20.59 -8.80
N ARG A 283 -4.53 21.64 -8.11
CA ARG A 283 -4.89 22.90 -8.78
C ARG A 283 -3.72 23.47 -9.58
N THR A 284 -2.52 23.46 -9.00
CA THR A 284 -1.32 23.94 -9.68
C THR A 284 -0.93 23.05 -10.85
N LEU A 285 -0.98 21.73 -10.67
CA LEU A 285 -0.70 20.76 -11.72
C LEU A 285 -1.65 20.93 -12.91
N THR A 286 -2.96 21.07 -12.65
CA THR A 286 -3.99 21.27 -13.69
C THR A 286 -3.92 22.63 -14.38
N ALA A 287 -3.30 23.64 -13.74
CA ALA A 287 -3.08 24.94 -14.36
C ALA A 287 -1.87 24.95 -15.30
N ARG A 288 -0.99 23.94 -15.21
CA ARG A 288 0.28 23.86 -15.92
C ARG A 288 0.34 22.74 -16.95
N SER A 289 -0.53 21.74 -16.82
CA SER A 289 -0.61 20.59 -17.70
C SER A 289 -1.94 20.59 -18.46
N ASP A 290 -1.90 20.20 -19.73
CA ASP A 290 -3.08 19.92 -20.54
C ASP A 290 -3.48 18.43 -20.53
N LEU A 291 -2.76 17.60 -19.78
CA LEU A 291 -3.05 16.19 -19.63
C LEU A 291 -4.28 15.99 -18.75
N ASP A 292 -5.12 15.03 -19.13
CA ASP A 292 -6.38 14.74 -18.46
C ASP A 292 -6.30 13.51 -17.53
N HIS A 293 -5.17 12.83 -17.51
CA HIS A 293 -4.92 11.69 -16.63
C HIS A 293 -3.84 11.98 -15.57
N LEU A 294 -4.12 11.60 -14.32
CA LEU A 294 -3.20 11.71 -13.20
C LEU A 294 -2.63 10.35 -12.76
N LEU A 295 -1.32 10.24 -12.65
CA LEU A 295 -0.63 9.22 -11.86
C LEU A 295 -0.36 9.76 -10.46
N PHE A 296 -0.87 9.11 -9.41
CA PHE A 296 -0.59 9.49 -8.03
C PHE A 296 0.10 8.37 -7.28
N GLU A 297 1.36 8.60 -6.92
CA GLU A 297 2.26 7.63 -6.30
C GLU A 297 2.90 8.19 -5.02
N GLY A 298 3.65 7.35 -4.29
CA GLY A 298 4.20 7.65 -2.97
C GLY A 298 3.26 7.20 -1.85
N GLY A 299 3.78 7.03 -0.63
CA GLY A 299 3.02 6.47 0.48
C GLY A 299 1.71 7.22 0.81
N LEU A 300 1.63 8.53 0.53
CA LEU A 300 0.42 9.31 0.74
C LEU A 300 -0.70 8.93 -0.24
N ALA A 301 -0.38 8.41 -1.42
CA ALA A 301 -1.37 7.96 -2.40
C ALA A 301 -2.18 6.75 -1.92
N LEU A 302 -1.76 6.08 -0.84
CA LEU A 302 -2.58 5.06 -0.16
C LEU A 302 -3.75 5.66 0.65
N ASN A 303 -3.87 6.99 0.75
CA ASN A 303 -5.02 7.67 1.34
C ASN A 303 -6.22 7.65 0.38
N CYS A 304 -6.91 6.51 0.36
CA CYS A 304 -8.04 6.26 -0.53
C CYS A 304 -9.25 7.20 -0.31
N VAL A 305 -9.36 7.80 0.88
CA VAL A 305 -10.40 8.80 1.17
C VAL A 305 -10.11 10.11 0.43
N ALA A 306 -8.84 10.53 0.36
CA ALA A 306 -8.43 11.69 -0.41
C ALA A 306 -8.57 11.42 -1.92
N ASN A 307 -8.13 10.26 -2.41
CA ASN A 307 -8.08 9.95 -3.84
C ASN A 307 -9.40 10.17 -4.58
N THR A 308 -10.51 9.63 -4.07
CA THR A 308 -11.83 9.83 -4.70
C THR A 308 -12.19 11.31 -4.73
N LYS A 309 -12.03 12.04 -3.61
CA LYS A 309 -12.35 13.46 -3.56
C LYS A 309 -11.49 14.27 -4.52
N MET A 310 -10.21 13.92 -4.67
CA MET A 310 -9.28 14.58 -5.57
C MET A 310 -9.65 14.36 -7.04
N LEU A 311 -9.98 13.13 -7.42
CA LEU A 311 -10.43 12.82 -8.78
C LEU A 311 -11.75 13.54 -9.11
N GLU A 312 -12.76 13.44 -8.24
CA GLU A 312 -14.08 14.02 -8.50
C GLU A 312 -14.05 15.56 -8.58
N ARG A 313 -13.18 16.22 -7.78
CA ARG A 313 -13.10 17.68 -7.71
C ARG A 313 -12.10 18.31 -8.68
N SER A 314 -11.27 17.51 -9.34
CA SER A 314 -10.31 17.99 -10.33
C SER A 314 -10.85 17.93 -11.76
N PRO A 315 -10.23 18.62 -12.72
CA PRO A 315 -10.53 18.48 -14.15
C PRO A 315 -10.09 17.14 -14.76
N PHE A 316 -9.24 16.36 -14.07
CA PHE A 316 -8.77 15.07 -14.57
C PHE A 316 -9.96 14.13 -14.86
N THR A 317 -9.89 13.44 -16.01
CA THR A 317 -10.87 12.45 -16.45
C THR A 317 -10.58 11.08 -15.82
N GLY A 318 -9.31 10.81 -15.48
CA GLY A 318 -8.87 9.59 -14.81
C GLY A 318 -7.75 9.81 -13.80
N MET A 319 -7.65 8.89 -12.84
CA MET A 319 -6.56 8.86 -11.86
C MET A 319 -6.19 7.40 -11.56
N GLU A 320 -4.90 7.09 -11.68
CA GLU A 320 -4.34 5.81 -11.26
C GLU A 320 -3.48 5.96 -10.01
N VAL A 321 -3.62 4.98 -9.13
CA VAL A 321 -2.80 4.79 -7.93
C VAL A 321 -2.43 3.32 -7.94
N SER A 322 -1.13 3.03 -8.05
CA SER A 322 -0.67 1.66 -8.15
C SER A 322 -0.90 0.84 -6.87
N PHE A 323 -0.94 -0.49 -7.01
CA PHE A 323 -0.86 -1.39 -5.85
C PHE A 323 0.49 -1.29 -5.11
N GLY A 324 1.51 -0.75 -5.79
CA GLY A 324 2.85 -0.48 -5.27
C GLY A 324 3.09 0.99 -4.95
N ALA A 325 2.06 1.76 -4.57
CA ALA A 325 2.23 3.20 -4.36
C ALA A 325 3.22 3.55 -3.24
N SER A 326 3.32 2.71 -2.20
CA SER A 326 4.35 2.81 -1.15
C SER A 326 5.69 2.21 -1.57
N ASP A 327 6.70 2.33 -0.70
CA ASP A 327 8.10 1.93 -0.94
C ASP A 327 8.32 0.54 -1.57
N PRO A 328 7.54 -0.53 -1.28
CA PRO A 328 7.72 -1.79 -2.01
C PRO A 328 7.71 -1.62 -3.54
N GLY A 329 6.85 -0.75 -4.07
CA GLY A 329 6.74 -0.57 -5.53
C GLY A 329 7.93 0.15 -6.15
N VAL A 330 8.81 0.79 -5.38
CA VAL A 330 10.03 1.37 -5.95
C VAL A 330 10.98 0.30 -6.50
N ALA A 331 10.90 -0.95 -6.03
CA ALA A 331 11.61 -2.08 -6.63
C ALA A 331 11.12 -2.35 -8.07
N ILE A 332 9.80 -2.35 -8.28
CA ILE A 332 9.19 -2.48 -9.61
C ILE A 332 9.60 -1.30 -10.48
N GLY A 333 9.46 -0.08 -9.97
CA GLY A 333 9.76 1.12 -10.73
C GLY A 333 11.24 1.27 -11.12
N ALA A 334 12.17 0.86 -10.25
CA ALA A 334 13.59 0.85 -10.58
C ALA A 334 13.94 -0.19 -11.65
N ALA A 335 13.34 -1.39 -11.60
CA ALA A 335 13.50 -2.42 -12.62
C ALA A 335 12.96 -1.95 -13.98
N VAL A 336 11.76 -1.36 -14.01
CA VAL A 336 11.14 -0.77 -15.21
C VAL A 336 12.00 0.36 -15.78
N TYR A 337 12.49 1.26 -14.92
CA TYR A 337 13.36 2.35 -15.34
C TYR A 337 14.62 1.83 -16.03
N ALA A 338 15.28 0.84 -15.43
CA ALA A 338 16.48 0.23 -15.98
C ALA A 338 16.22 -0.55 -17.29
N ALA A 339 15.07 -1.22 -17.39
CA ALA A 339 14.66 -1.93 -18.61
C ALA A 339 14.17 -0.99 -19.73
N GLY A 340 13.91 0.28 -19.40
CA GLY A 340 13.33 1.29 -20.29
C GLY A 340 11.80 1.16 -20.35
N LEU A 341 11.09 2.19 -19.86
CA LEU A 341 9.63 2.24 -19.91
C LEU A 341 9.15 2.17 -21.37
N ARG A 342 8.29 1.19 -21.66
CA ARG A 342 7.64 1.02 -22.96
C ARG A 342 6.15 1.30 -22.83
N ASN A 343 5.55 1.84 -23.89
CA ASN A 343 4.09 1.84 -24.02
C ASN A 343 3.62 0.40 -24.11
N ARG A 344 2.73 0.00 -23.20
CA ARG A 344 2.18 -1.35 -23.15
C ARG A 344 0.91 -1.40 -24.00
N PRO A 345 0.61 -2.53 -24.66
CA PRO A 345 -0.65 -2.72 -25.33
C PRO A 345 -1.82 -2.43 -24.38
N THR A 346 -2.89 -1.81 -24.88
CA THR A 346 -4.07 -1.47 -24.05
C THR A 346 -4.77 -2.70 -23.45
N ASP A 347 -4.52 -3.88 -24.01
CA ASP A 347 -5.02 -5.17 -23.54
C ASP A 347 -4.04 -5.92 -22.63
N ALA A 348 -2.83 -5.39 -22.39
CA ALA A 348 -1.88 -5.96 -21.43
C ALA A 348 -2.51 -5.98 -20.03
N VAL A 349 -2.55 -7.17 -19.43
CA VAL A 349 -3.12 -7.34 -18.09
C VAL A 349 -2.07 -6.93 -17.07
N THR A 350 -2.28 -5.79 -16.42
CA THR A 350 -1.54 -5.42 -15.22
C THR A 350 -2.05 -6.22 -14.03
N THR A 351 -1.17 -6.93 -13.35
CA THR A 351 -1.53 -7.83 -12.24
C THR A 351 -0.73 -7.54 -10.98
N PRO A 352 -1.36 -7.50 -9.79
CA PRO A 352 -0.64 -7.49 -8.52
C PRO A 352 -0.12 -8.88 -8.13
N TYR A 353 -0.56 -9.96 -8.80
CA TYR A 353 -0.26 -11.35 -8.44
C TYR A 353 1.11 -11.79 -8.95
N LEU A 354 2.16 -11.13 -8.45
CA LEU A 354 3.55 -11.26 -8.89
C LEU A 354 4.41 -12.13 -7.97
N GLY A 355 3.91 -12.52 -6.79
CA GLY A 355 4.66 -13.28 -5.80
C GLY A 355 4.50 -14.80 -5.90
N PRO A 356 4.90 -15.54 -4.85
CA PRO A 356 4.86 -17.00 -4.79
C PRO A 356 3.48 -17.63 -5.04
N SER A 357 3.47 -18.73 -5.80
CA SER A 357 2.37 -19.70 -5.89
C SER A 357 2.87 -21.09 -5.51
N TYR A 358 1.94 -21.97 -5.16
CA TYR A 358 2.23 -23.33 -4.69
C TYR A 358 1.35 -24.31 -5.43
N ASP A 359 1.90 -25.45 -5.82
CA ASP A 359 1.17 -26.53 -6.48
C ASP A 359 0.45 -27.44 -5.47
N ASP A 360 -0.44 -28.31 -5.96
CA ASP A 360 -1.21 -29.21 -5.09
C ASP A 360 -0.31 -30.09 -4.23
N ARG A 361 0.86 -30.50 -4.76
CA ARG A 361 1.78 -31.38 -4.04
C ARG A 361 2.35 -30.67 -2.83
N GLN A 362 2.81 -29.44 -2.98
CA GLN A 362 3.32 -28.62 -1.88
C GLN A 362 2.24 -28.34 -0.84
N VAL A 363 1.00 -28.10 -1.28
CA VAL A 363 -0.15 -27.89 -0.38
C VAL A 363 -0.45 -29.18 0.40
N LEU A 364 -0.56 -30.32 -0.28
CA LEU A 364 -0.82 -31.62 0.34
C LEU A 364 0.28 -32.05 1.31
N GLU A 365 1.55 -31.87 0.93
CA GLU A 365 2.70 -32.12 1.81
C GLU A 365 2.57 -31.31 3.09
N THR A 366 2.25 -30.01 2.97
CA THR A 366 2.01 -29.16 4.14
C THR A 366 0.81 -29.64 4.96
N LEU A 367 -0.35 -29.91 4.35
CA LEU A 367 -1.53 -30.38 5.09
C LEU A 367 -1.28 -31.70 5.82
N ALA A 368 -0.49 -32.61 5.23
CA ALA A 368 -0.09 -33.87 5.84
C ALA A 368 0.75 -33.66 7.10
N GLU A 369 1.59 -32.63 7.17
CA GLU A 369 2.36 -32.29 8.38
C GLU A 369 1.47 -31.89 9.56
N TYR A 370 0.25 -31.39 9.30
CA TYR A 370 -0.72 -30.97 10.32
C TYR A 370 -1.93 -31.92 10.40
N ALA A 371 -1.83 -33.14 9.85
CA ALA A 371 -2.94 -34.08 9.76
C ALA A 371 -3.48 -34.56 11.13
N ASP A 372 -2.77 -34.31 12.22
CA ASP A 372 -3.24 -34.51 13.60
C ASP A 372 -4.21 -33.41 14.07
N ARG A 373 -4.16 -32.22 13.46
CA ARG A 373 -4.91 -31.02 13.87
C ARG A 373 -5.95 -30.57 12.84
N VAL A 374 -5.74 -30.86 11.57
CA VAL A 374 -6.67 -30.53 10.48
C VAL A 374 -7.14 -31.77 9.74
N GLU A 375 -8.27 -31.63 9.07
CA GLU A 375 -8.76 -32.55 8.05
C GLU A 375 -9.16 -31.75 6.81
N TRP A 376 -9.17 -32.37 5.64
CA TRP A 376 -9.48 -31.66 4.40
C TRP A 376 -10.28 -32.51 3.42
N HIS A 377 -11.06 -31.82 2.60
CA HIS A 377 -11.77 -32.38 1.46
C HIS A 377 -11.18 -31.79 0.17
N GLU A 378 -10.96 -32.63 -0.84
CA GLU A 378 -10.52 -32.21 -2.17
C GLU A 378 -11.73 -31.98 -3.07
N GLU A 379 -11.86 -30.78 -3.63
CA GLU A 379 -12.84 -30.48 -4.67
C GLU A 379 -12.28 -30.84 -6.06
N PRO A 380 -13.10 -31.39 -6.97
CA PRO A 380 -12.62 -31.93 -8.25
C PRO A 380 -12.13 -30.86 -9.23
N ASP A 381 -12.70 -29.66 -9.15
CA ASP A 381 -12.34 -28.53 -10.02
C ASP A 381 -12.62 -27.18 -9.34
N GLY A 382 -12.15 -26.12 -9.98
CA GLY A 382 -12.32 -24.77 -9.44
C GLY A 382 -13.78 -24.27 -9.43
N ALA A 383 -14.71 -24.90 -10.14
CA ALA A 383 -16.14 -24.56 -10.04
C ALA A 383 -16.73 -25.17 -8.78
N SER A 384 -16.39 -26.43 -8.47
CA SER A 384 -16.73 -27.05 -7.19
C SER A 384 -16.14 -26.32 -5.99
N VAL A 385 -14.89 -25.84 -6.08
CA VAL A 385 -14.28 -24.98 -5.04
C VAL A 385 -15.11 -23.71 -4.82
N ALA A 386 -15.47 -23.01 -5.90
CA ALA A 386 -16.27 -21.79 -5.83
C ALA A 386 -17.66 -22.04 -5.23
N GLU A 387 -18.35 -23.09 -5.67
CA GLU A 387 -19.67 -23.46 -5.17
C GLU A 387 -19.64 -23.88 -3.70
N ARG A 388 -18.66 -24.69 -3.30
CA ARG A 388 -18.49 -25.11 -1.90
C ARG A 388 -18.15 -23.92 -1.02
N THR A 389 -17.24 -23.06 -1.45
CA THR A 389 -16.86 -21.85 -0.69
C THR A 389 -18.02 -20.87 -0.60
N ALA A 390 -18.80 -20.69 -1.67
CA ALA A 390 -20.03 -19.88 -1.64
C ALA A 390 -21.09 -20.45 -0.67
N GLU A 391 -21.13 -21.77 -0.48
CA GLU A 391 -22.04 -22.42 0.49
C GLU A 391 -21.64 -22.05 1.91
N LEU A 392 -20.34 -22.17 2.21
CA LEU A 392 -19.77 -21.80 3.49
C LEU A 392 -20.01 -20.31 3.78
N LEU A 393 -19.74 -19.45 2.80
CA LEU A 393 -19.92 -18.00 2.92
C LEU A 393 -21.39 -17.57 2.94
N ALA A 394 -22.34 -18.39 2.49
CA ALA A 394 -23.76 -18.07 2.66
C ALA A 394 -24.17 -18.02 4.14
N GLY A 395 -23.49 -18.83 4.98
CA GLY A 395 -23.58 -18.76 6.43
C GLY A 395 -22.73 -17.63 7.03
N LYS A 396 -22.81 -17.47 8.36
CA LYS A 396 -21.99 -16.51 9.11
C LYS A 396 -20.59 -17.08 9.40
N ASN A 397 -19.90 -17.51 8.35
CA ASN A 397 -18.56 -18.10 8.44
C ASN A 397 -17.49 -17.12 7.94
N VAL A 398 -16.29 -17.25 8.50
CA VAL A 398 -15.06 -16.59 8.09
C VAL A 398 -14.16 -17.61 7.41
N VAL A 399 -13.80 -17.34 6.16
CA VAL A 399 -13.01 -18.25 5.32
C VAL A 399 -11.62 -17.66 5.07
N GLY A 400 -10.57 -18.37 5.44
CA GLY A 400 -9.23 -18.11 4.94
C GLY A 400 -9.15 -18.57 3.49
N TRP A 401 -8.81 -17.69 2.57
CA TRP A 401 -8.77 -17.91 1.13
C TRP A 401 -7.34 -17.76 0.61
N PHE A 402 -6.76 -18.87 0.19
CA PHE A 402 -5.38 -18.97 -0.29
C PHE A 402 -5.37 -19.55 -1.71
N GLN A 403 -5.13 -18.72 -2.72
CA GLN A 403 -5.21 -19.11 -4.12
C GLN A 403 -4.05 -18.53 -4.93
N GLY A 404 -3.56 -19.29 -5.92
CA GLY A 404 -2.63 -18.79 -6.93
C GLY A 404 -1.40 -18.02 -6.40
N ARG A 405 -0.90 -17.09 -7.23
CA ARG A 405 0.23 -16.21 -6.89
C ARG A 405 -0.17 -15.16 -5.86
N SER A 406 0.65 -14.94 -4.84
CA SER A 406 0.38 -13.90 -3.85
C SER A 406 0.38 -12.50 -4.48
N GLU A 407 -0.48 -11.63 -3.98
CA GLU A 407 -0.49 -10.22 -4.38
C GLU A 407 0.71 -9.44 -3.79
N PHE A 408 1.18 -8.44 -4.54
CA PHE A 408 2.21 -7.48 -4.15
C PHE A 408 1.57 -6.21 -3.57
N GLY A 409 2.18 -5.67 -2.51
CA GLY A 409 1.73 -4.45 -1.86
C GLY A 409 0.95 -4.71 -0.56
N PRO A 410 0.50 -3.65 0.13
CA PRO A 410 0.04 -3.74 1.51
C PRO A 410 -1.40 -4.27 1.66
N ARG A 411 -2.09 -4.60 0.57
CA ARG A 411 -3.50 -5.02 0.55
C ARG A 411 -3.58 -6.47 0.09
N ALA A 412 -4.40 -7.27 0.75
CA ALA A 412 -4.86 -8.51 0.14
C ALA A 412 -5.94 -8.19 -0.88
N LEU A 413 -5.79 -8.77 -2.07
CA LEU A 413 -6.57 -8.51 -3.26
C LEU A 413 -7.20 -9.82 -3.78
N GLY A 414 -7.47 -10.77 -2.88
CA GLY A 414 -8.23 -11.98 -3.20
C GLY A 414 -7.41 -13.24 -3.42
N ASN A 415 -6.09 -13.25 -3.18
CA ASN A 415 -5.26 -14.46 -3.25
C ASN A 415 -4.68 -14.89 -1.89
N ARG A 416 -4.46 -13.94 -0.96
CA ARG A 416 -4.13 -14.22 0.45
C ARG A 416 -5.08 -13.45 1.37
N SER A 417 -6.35 -13.85 1.35
CA SER A 417 -7.46 -13.06 1.90
C SER A 417 -8.23 -13.81 2.97
N ILE A 418 -8.86 -13.07 3.89
CA ILE A 418 -9.97 -13.57 4.71
C ILE A 418 -11.25 -13.02 4.10
N LEU A 419 -12.17 -13.93 3.77
CA LEU A 419 -13.45 -13.66 3.14
C LEU A 419 -14.60 -13.92 4.10
N ALA A 420 -15.63 -13.10 4.03
CA ALA A 420 -16.86 -13.27 4.82
C ALA A 420 -18.06 -12.59 4.15
N ASN A 421 -19.27 -12.98 4.55
CA ASN A 421 -20.50 -12.40 4.03
C ASN A 421 -20.82 -11.05 4.70
N PRO A 422 -20.88 -9.94 3.93
CA PRO A 422 -21.13 -8.61 4.47
C PRO A 422 -22.58 -8.37 4.90
N ALA A 423 -23.52 -9.28 4.62
CA ALA A 423 -24.94 -9.11 4.97
C ALA A 423 -25.20 -9.23 6.48
N PHE A 424 -24.29 -9.85 7.24
CA PHE A 424 -24.43 -9.96 8.69
C PHE A 424 -23.87 -8.70 9.38
N PRO A 425 -24.67 -7.96 10.17
CA PRO A 425 -24.23 -6.72 10.79
C PRO A 425 -23.03 -6.87 11.76
N ASP A 426 -22.96 -8.01 12.45
CA ASP A 426 -21.94 -8.33 13.46
C ASP A 426 -20.68 -9.00 12.87
N ILE A 427 -20.62 -9.24 11.56
CA ILE A 427 -19.48 -9.94 10.94
C ILE A 427 -18.17 -9.18 11.11
N LYS A 428 -18.22 -7.84 11.15
CA LYS A 428 -17.04 -7.01 11.38
C LYS A 428 -16.47 -7.25 12.78
N ASP A 429 -17.34 -7.33 13.77
CA ASP A 429 -16.95 -7.54 15.17
C ASP A 429 -16.39 -8.94 15.35
N ILE A 430 -17.01 -9.94 14.72
CA ILE A 430 -16.51 -11.32 14.65
C ILE A 430 -15.08 -11.33 14.10
N ILE A 431 -14.83 -10.74 12.93
CA ILE A 431 -13.48 -10.75 12.33
C ILE A 431 -12.49 -9.94 13.19
N ASN A 432 -12.89 -8.77 13.68
CA ASN A 432 -12.01 -7.92 14.48
C ASN A 432 -11.62 -8.56 15.82
N LEU A 433 -12.54 -9.27 16.49
CA LEU A 433 -12.30 -9.89 17.79
C LEU A 433 -11.64 -11.27 17.67
N ARG A 434 -12.18 -12.13 16.80
CA ARG A 434 -11.83 -13.56 16.75
C ARG A 434 -10.63 -13.89 15.86
N VAL A 435 -10.30 -13.00 14.92
CA VAL A 435 -9.23 -13.23 13.95
C VAL A 435 -8.17 -12.15 13.99
N LYS A 436 -8.57 -10.88 13.99
CA LYS A 436 -7.62 -9.77 13.89
C LYS A 436 -7.09 -9.26 15.21
N HIS A 437 -7.82 -9.49 16.30
CA HIS A 437 -7.53 -8.95 17.63
C HIS A 437 -7.20 -7.44 17.60
N ARG A 438 -8.05 -6.65 16.93
CA ARG A 438 -7.82 -5.21 16.68
C ARG A 438 -9.05 -4.34 16.98
N GLU A 439 -8.89 -3.03 16.87
CA GLU A 439 -9.90 -2.05 17.27
C GLU A 439 -11.21 -2.15 16.44
N PRO A 440 -12.39 -1.95 17.04
CA PRO A 440 -13.69 -2.19 16.39
C PRO A 440 -14.02 -1.16 15.30
N PHE A 441 -13.43 0.04 15.34
CA PHE A 441 -13.69 1.10 14.35
C PHE A 441 -13.06 0.83 12.96
N ARG A 442 -12.38 -0.30 12.80
CA ARG A 442 -11.60 -0.63 11.60
C ARG A 442 -12.51 -1.09 10.46
N PRO A 443 -12.57 -0.39 9.32
CA PRO A 443 -13.33 -0.83 8.16
C PRO A 443 -12.78 -2.13 7.56
N PHE A 444 -13.67 -2.84 6.86
CA PHE A 444 -13.34 -3.87 5.89
C PHE A 444 -13.73 -3.42 4.49
N ALA A 445 -13.09 -3.99 3.48
CA ALA A 445 -13.30 -3.63 2.09
C ALA A 445 -14.20 -4.66 1.40
N PRO A 446 -15.21 -4.27 0.61
CA PRO A 446 -15.91 -5.19 -0.26
C PRO A 446 -15.04 -5.56 -1.48
N VAL A 447 -15.13 -6.82 -1.91
CA VAL A 447 -14.70 -7.27 -3.24
C VAL A 447 -15.91 -7.69 -4.06
N ILE A 448 -16.00 -7.18 -5.28
CA ILE A 448 -17.17 -7.27 -6.16
C ILE A 448 -16.76 -7.48 -7.62
N LEU A 449 -17.60 -8.13 -8.41
CA LEU A 449 -17.41 -8.17 -9.86
C LEU A 449 -17.46 -6.74 -10.43
N GLU A 450 -16.52 -6.39 -11.30
CA GLU A 450 -16.43 -5.04 -11.86
C GLU A 450 -17.74 -4.59 -12.53
N SER A 451 -18.38 -5.50 -13.27
CA SER A 451 -19.68 -5.25 -13.92
C SER A 451 -20.81 -4.92 -12.95
N GLU A 452 -20.71 -5.37 -11.69
CA GLU A 452 -21.72 -5.17 -10.65
C GLU A 452 -21.44 -3.93 -9.79
N ALA A 453 -20.22 -3.39 -9.82
CA ALA A 453 -19.82 -2.27 -8.97
C ALA A 453 -20.71 -1.02 -9.14
N PRO A 454 -21.08 -0.57 -10.36
CA PRO A 454 -21.95 0.61 -10.54
C PRO A 454 -23.36 0.44 -9.97
N ARG A 455 -23.81 -0.81 -9.81
CA ARG A 455 -25.11 -1.15 -9.20
C ARG A 455 -25.10 -0.95 -7.69
N VAL A 456 -23.94 -1.08 -7.03
CA VAL A 456 -23.78 -1.02 -5.57
C VAL A 456 -23.20 0.31 -5.11
N PHE A 457 -22.29 0.88 -5.89
CA PHE A 457 -21.51 2.06 -5.54
C PHE A 457 -21.76 3.22 -6.50
N GLU A 458 -21.65 4.45 -6.00
CA GLU A 458 -21.54 5.65 -6.82
C GLU A 458 -20.09 5.78 -7.30
N MET A 459 -19.78 5.18 -8.45
CA MET A 459 -18.41 5.05 -8.96
C MET A 459 -17.78 6.37 -9.44
N GLY A 460 -18.58 7.42 -9.63
CA GLY A 460 -18.10 8.72 -10.12
C GLY A 460 -17.42 8.59 -11.48
N LYS A 461 -16.20 9.13 -11.61
CA LYS A 461 -15.36 9.05 -12.81
C LYS A 461 -14.64 7.71 -12.98
N LYS A 462 -14.59 6.85 -11.95
CA LYS A 462 -13.94 5.52 -12.07
C LYS A 462 -14.90 4.51 -12.69
N THR A 463 -14.36 3.62 -13.50
CA THR A 463 -15.07 2.41 -13.99
C THR A 463 -14.59 1.15 -13.27
N SER A 464 -13.38 1.17 -12.71
CA SER A 464 -12.74 0.08 -11.98
C SER A 464 -12.01 0.59 -10.73
N SER A 465 -11.78 -0.28 -9.74
CA SER A 465 -10.97 -0.03 -8.55
C SER A 465 -10.32 -1.33 -8.08
N PRO A 466 -9.34 -1.87 -8.82
CA PRO A 466 -8.82 -3.22 -8.57
C PRO A 466 -7.93 -3.33 -7.32
N TYR A 467 -7.45 -2.20 -6.76
CA TYR A 467 -6.37 -2.20 -5.76
C TYR A 467 -6.79 -1.66 -4.38
N MET A 468 -8.09 -1.43 -4.16
CA MET A 468 -8.61 -0.82 -2.92
C MET A 468 -7.95 0.55 -2.59
N THR A 469 -7.64 1.33 -3.61
CA THR A 469 -7.01 2.66 -3.51
C THR A 469 -8.02 3.80 -3.61
N PHE A 470 -9.32 3.50 -3.79
CA PHE A 470 -10.42 4.46 -3.84
C PHE A 470 -11.56 4.05 -2.89
N VAL A 471 -12.32 5.04 -2.42
CA VAL A 471 -13.52 4.88 -1.60
C VAL A 471 -14.73 5.41 -2.36
N PHE A 472 -15.87 4.73 -2.30
CA PHE A 472 -17.07 5.11 -3.03
C PHE A 472 -18.27 5.20 -2.08
N PRO A 473 -19.19 6.15 -2.26
CA PRO A 473 -20.50 6.11 -1.60
C PRO A 473 -21.22 4.81 -1.95
N VAL A 474 -21.73 4.12 -0.94
CA VAL A 474 -22.61 2.95 -1.10
C VAL A 474 -24.01 3.47 -1.36
N ARG A 475 -24.65 3.02 -2.44
CA ARG A 475 -26.03 3.40 -2.75
C ARG A 475 -26.96 2.99 -1.61
N LYS A 476 -27.95 3.84 -1.30
CA LYS A 476 -28.78 3.74 -0.09
C LYS A 476 -29.43 2.36 0.06
N GLU A 477 -29.93 1.79 -1.03
CA GLU A 477 -30.58 0.47 -1.07
C GLU A 477 -29.64 -0.70 -0.78
N TYR A 478 -28.32 -0.49 -0.81
CA TYR A 478 -27.31 -1.50 -0.45
C TYR A 478 -26.72 -1.29 0.94
N GLN A 479 -26.85 -0.12 1.56
CA GLN A 479 -26.26 0.14 2.88
C GLN A 479 -26.74 -0.86 3.94
N GLU A 480 -28.03 -1.21 3.92
CA GLU A 480 -28.61 -2.21 4.83
C GLU A 480 -28.39 -3.67 4.36
N ARG A 481 -28.06 -3.88 3.07
CA ARG A 481 -27.81 -5.21 2.51
C ARG A 481 -26.38 -5.69 2.71
N ILE A 482 -25.42 -4.76 2.79
CA ILE A 482 -24.00 -5.04 3.00
C ILE A 482 -23.42 -4.24 4.19
N PRO A 483 -24.08 -4.25 5.37
CA PRO A 483 -23.64 -3.47 6.53
C PRO A 483 -22.21 -3.82 6.97
N GLY A 484 -21.78 -5.06 6.74
CA GLY A 484 -20.42 -5.54 6.97
C GLY A 484 -19.36 -4.86 6.10
N ALA A 485 -19.74 -4.30 4.94
CA ALA A 485 -18.84 -3.65 3.98
C ALA A 485 -19.01 -2.12 3.93
N CYS A 486 -20.09 -1.59 4.49
CA CYS A 486 -20.40 -0.16 4.52
C CYS A 486 -19.80 0.50 5.77
N HIS A 487 -19.05 1.58 5.61
CA HIS A 487 -18.49 2.34 6.73
C HIS A 487 -19.54 3.26 7.37
N VAL A 488 -19.22 3.86 8.51
CA VAL A 488 -20.18 4.68 9.29
C VAL A 488 -20.67 5.93 8.56
N ASP A 489 -19.92 6.39 7.54
CA ASP A 489 -20.26 7.52 6.69
C ASP A 489 -20.97 7.11 5.39
N GLY A 490 -21.38 5.85 5.27
CA GLY A 490 -22.08 5.34 4.09
C GLY A 490 -21.17 5.05 2.90
N THR A 491 -19.84 5.00 3.10
CA THR A 491 -18.87 4.73 2.04
C THR A 491 -18.23 3.35 2.16
N ALA A 492 -17.60 2.86 1.10
CA ALA A 492 -16.83 1.63 1.13
C ALA A 492 -15.59 1.72 0.23
N ARG A 493 -14.49 1.12 0.69
CA ARG A 493 -13.25 0.99 -0.07
C ARG A 493 -13.29 -0.26 -0.93
N ALA A 494 -13.79 -0.16 -2.15
CA ALA A 494 -14.09 -1.33 -2.97
C ALA A 494 -12.88 -1.86 -3.75
N GLN A 495 -12.80 -3.19 -3.86
CA GLN A 495 -12.04 -3.91 -4.88
C GLN A 495 -12.99 -4.36 -5.99
N THR A 496 -12.76 -3.92 -7.22
CA THR A 496 -13.39 -4.54 -8.40
C THR A 496 -12.51 -5.65 -8.94
N VAL A 497 -13.14 -6.69 -9.48
CA VAL A 497 -12.43 -7.80 -10.11
C VAL A 497 -13.20 -8.29 -11.33
N ASP A 498 -12.49 -8.69 -12.38
CA ASP A 498 -13.03 -9.40 -13.52
C ASP A 498 -12.35 -10.78 -13.72
N GLU A 499 -12.85 -11.54 -14.70
CA GLU A 499 -12.34 -12.88 -15.03
C GLU A 499 -10.89 -12.85 -15.55
N ARG A 500 -10.48 -11.75 -16.19
CA ARG A 500 -9.12 -11.61 -16.74
C ARG A 500 -8.10 -11.36 -15.64
N GLN A 501 -8.49 -10.63 -14.61
CA GLN A 501 -7.65 -10.28 -13.47
C GLN A 501 -7.53 -11.45 -12.48
N ASN A 502 -8.65 -12.04 -12.06
CA ASN A 502 -8.65 -13.14 -11.10
C ASN A 502 -9.85 -14.08 -11.32
N PRO A 503 -9.69 -15.12 -12.15
CA PRO A 503 -10.80 -16.01 -12.52
C PRO A 503 -11.35 -16.82 -11.35
N ALA A 504 -10.50 -17.22 -10.39
CA ALA A 504 -10.94 -17.97 -9.21
C ALA A 504 -11.87 -17.13 -8.33
N LEU A 505 -11.47 -15.87 -8.06
CA LEU A 505 -12.27 -14.96 -7.25
C LEU A 505 -13.54 -14.51 -7.98
N ALA A 506 -13.46 -14.22 -9.29
CA ALA A 506 -14.62 -13.88 -10.11
C ALA A 506 -15.67 -15.00 -10.10
N ARG A 507 -15.23 -16.26 -10.23
CA ARG A 507 -16.12 -17.43 -10.14
C ARG A 507 -16.78 -17.56 -8.77
N LEU A 508 -16.01 -17.40 -7.68
CA LEU A 508 -16.53 -17.40 -6.31
C LEU A 508 -17.60 -16.31 -6.12
N LEU A 509 -17.35 -15.09 -6.60
CA LEU A 509 -18.30 -13.99 -6.50
C LEU A 509 -19.60 -14.29 -7.25
N ARG A 510 -19.53 -14.85 -8.46
CA ARG A 510 -20.73 -15.26 -9.22
C ARG A 510 -21.53 -16.32 -8.45
N ALA A 511 -20.89 -17.37 -7.96
CA ALA A 511 -21.53 -18.43 -7.19
C ALA A 511 -22.18 -17.89 -5.91
N PHE A 512 -21.45 -17.05 -5.18
CA PHE A 512 -21.93 -16.42 -3.95
C PHE A 512 -23.12 -15.49 -4.20
N THR A 513 -23.04 -14.61 -5.19
CA THR A 513 -24.14 -13.70 -5.54
C THR A 513 -25.36 -14.46 -6.03
N ALA A 514 -25.19 -15.51 -6.84
CA ALA A 514 -26.31 -16.34 -7.29
C ALA A 514 -27.02 -17.07 -6.14
N ARG A 515 -26.28 -17.45 -5.09
CA ARG A 515 -26.83 -18.17 -3.94
C ARG A 515 -27.49 -17.26 -2.90
N THR A 516 -27.03 -16.01 -2.76
CA THR A 516 -27.40 -15.14 -1.62
C THR A 516 -28.09 -13.85 -2.02
N ASP A 517 -28.12 -13.50 -3.31
CA ASP A 517 -28.42 -12.17 -3.83
C ASP A 517 -27.52 -11.04 -3.28
N VAL A 518 -26.46 -11.36 -2.52
CA VAL A 518 -25.50 -10.37 -2.01
C VAL A 518 -24.41 -10.14 -3.07
N PRO A 519 -24.18 -8.90 -3.52
CA PRO A 519 -23.36 -8.62 -4.70
C PRO A 519 -21.85 -8.64 -4.44
N CYS A 520 -21.40 -8.80 -3.20
CA CYS A 520 -19.99 -8.71 -2.83
C CYS A 520 -19.65 -9.55 -1.59
N LEU A 521 -18.36 -9.80 -1.40
CA LEU A 521 -17.80 -10.39 -0.18
C LEU A 521 -16.98 -9.34 0.57
N LEU A 522 -16.81 -9.51 1.88
CA LEU A 522 -15.73 -8.84 2.60
C LEU A 522 -14.41 -9.44 2.20
N ASN A 523 -13.41 -8.58 2.01
CA ASN A 523 -12.02 -8.95 1.82
C ASN A 523 -11.14 -8.18 2.81
N THR A 524 -10.29 -8.91 3.51
CA THR A 524 -9.24 -8.38 4.37
C THR A 524 -8.00 -9.25 4.28
N SER A 525 -6.86 -8.71 4.71
CA SER A 525 -5.58 -9.43 4.70
C SER A 525 -5.67 -10.78 5.40
N PHE A 526 -5.04 -11.84 4.89
CA PHE A 526 -4.93 -13.09 5.64
C PHE A 526 -3.68 -13.04 6.52
N ASN A 527 -3.87 -12.65 7.79
CA ASN A 527 -2.86 -12.54 8.85
C ASN A 527 -3.53 -12.18 10.19
N VAL A 528 -2.76 -12.20 11.28
CA VAL A 528 -3.11 -11.56 12.55
C VAL A 528 -2.47 -10.17 12.67
N ALA A 529 -2.90 -9.36 13.65
CA ALA A 529 -2.26 -8.08 13.91
C ALA A 529 -0.78 -8.28 14.28
N GLY A 530 0.10 -7.40 13.76
CA GLY A 530 1.54 -7.51 13.98
C GLY A 530 2.29 -8.37 12.95
N GLU A 531 1.60 -9.22 12.18
CA GLU A 531 2.24 -10.10 11.19
C GLU A 531 2.06 -9.63 9.74
N PRO A 532 2.96 -10.03 8.81
CA PRO A 532 2.76 -9.88 7.36
C PRO A 532 1.61 -10.76 6.84
N ILE A 533 1.07 -10.44 5.67
CA ILE A 533 0.14 -11.33 4.95
C ILE A 533 0.81 -12.72 4.77
N VAL A 534 0.07 -13.80 5.00
CA VAL A 534 0.56 -15.18 4.82
C VAL A 534 1.08 -15.37 3.39
N CYS A 535 2.21 -16.07 3.24
CA CYS A 535 2.83 -16.29 1.93
C CYS A 535 2.77 -17.77 1.53
N SER A 536 3.24 -18.66 2.41
CA SER A 536 3.31 -20.10 2.18
C SER A 536 2.05 -20.86 2.66
N PRO A 537 1.81 -22.10 2.18
CA PRO A 537 0.77 -22.97 2.72
C PRO A 537 0.92 -23.16 4.24
N ARG A 538 2.16 -23.27 4.72
CA ARG A 538 2.46 -23.38 6.17
C ARG A 538 1.95 -22.15 6.91
N ASP A 539 2.28 -20.95 6.43
CA ASP A 539 1.82 -19.69 7.04
C ASP A 539 0.29 -19.64 7.12
N ALA A 540 -0.40 -20.11 6.07
CA ALA A 540 -1.86 -20.11 6.00
C ALA A 540 -2.48 -21.10 7.00
N VAL A 541 -1.94 -22.32 7.09
CA VAL A 541 -2.38 -23.35 8.04
C VAL A 541 -2.11 -22.92 9.48
N GLU A 542 -0.94 -22.35 9.76
CA GLU A 542 -0.59 -21.85 11.09
C GLU A 542 -1.49 -20.69 11.51
N CYS A 543 -1.74 -19.72 10.62
CA CYS A 543 -2.67 -18.63 10.88
C CYS A 543 -4.11 -19.14 11.10
N PHE A 544 -4.56 -20.11 10.28
CA PHE A 544 -5.87 -20.75 10.43
C PHE A 544 -6.01 -21.43 11.80
N LEU A 545 -4.99 -22.17 12.23
CA LEU A 545 -4.97 -22.89 13.50
C LEU A 545 -4.83 -21.98 14.73
N ALA A 546 -4.18 -20.82 14.58
CA ALA A 546 -3.96 -19.85 15.67
C ALA A 546 -5.15 -18.89 15.87
N THR A 547 -6.10 -18.84 14.95
CA THR A 547 -7.25 -17.93 14.97
C THR A 547 -8.56 -18.71 15.01
N GLU A 548 -9.71 -18.03 15.13
CA GLU A 548 -11.02 -18.66 14.99
C GLU A 548 -11.60 -18.49 13.57
N ILE A 549 -10.75 -18.56 12.54
CA ILE A 549 -11.23 -18.77 11.17
C ILE A 549 -11.95 -20.13 11.12
N ASP A 550 -13.12 -20.18 10.48
CA ASP A 550 -13.99 -21.35 10.46
C ASP A 550 -13.50 -22.40 9.44
N TYR A 551 -13.10 -21.95 8.25
CA TYR A 551 -12.59 -22.80 7.17
C TYR A 551 -11.37 -22.18 6.50
N LEU A 552 -10.42 -23.01 6.08
CA LEU A 552 -9.36 -22.61 5.18
C LEU A 552 -9.61 -23.27 3.82
N VAL A 553 -9.72 -22.45 2.77
CA VAL A 553 -9.77 -22.91 1.38
C VAL A 553 -8.44 -22.58 0.75
N ILE A 554 -7.62 -23.62 0.55
CA ILE A 554 -6.27 -23.52 -0.01
C ILE A 554 -6.19 -24.33 -1.28
N ASP A 555 -6.00 -23.64 -2.41
CA ASP A 555 -6.15 -24.22 -3.74
C ASP A 555 -7.50 -24.96 -3.86
N ARG A 556 -7.52 -26.26 -4.16
CA ARG A 556 -8.73 -27.09 -4.25
C ARG A 556 -9.19 -27.72 -2.94
N PHE A 557 -8.46 -27.48 -1.85
CA PHE A 557 -8.70 -28.16 -0.57
C PHE A 557 -9.51 -27.29 0.38
N VAL A 558 -10.62 -27.83 0.88
CA VAL A 558 -11.41 -27.24 1.94
C VAL A 558 -11.00 -27.89 3.26
N VAL A 559 -10.39 -27.11 4.14
CA VAL A 559 -9.74 -27.56 5.37
C VAL A 559 -10.57 -27.15 6.59
N THR A 560 -10.79 -28.09 7.50
CA THR A 560 -11.44 -27.89 8.81
C THR A 560 -10.48 -28.25 9.93
N LYS A 561 -10.73 -27.68 11.12
CA LYS A 561 -10.03 -28.09 12.34
C LYS A 561 -10.66 -29.38 12.84
N LYS A 562 -9.85 -30.35 13.27
CA LYS A 562 -10.35 -31.50 14.00
C LYS A 562 -10.93 -31.04 15.34
N ALA A 563 -12.07 -31.59 15.72
CA ALA A 563 -12.57 -31.43 17.08
C ALA A 563 -11.54 -32.06 18.04
N GLY A 564 -11.03 -31.25 18.98
CA GLY A 564 -10.11 -31.69 20.01
C GLY A 564 -10.75 -32.57 21.06
#